data_AF-A0A174F8X6-F1
#
_entry.id   AF-A0A174F8X6-F1
#
_cell.length_a   1.000
_cell.length_b   1.000
_cell.length_c   1.000
_cell.angle_alpha   90.00
_cell.angle_beta   90.00
_cell.angle_gamma   90.00
#
_symmetry.space_group_name_H-M   'P 1'
#
loop_
_entity.id
_entity.type
_entity.pdbx_description
1 polymer ?
#
loop_
_entity_poly.entity_id
_entity_poly.type
_entity_poly.pdbx_seq_one_letter_code
_entity_poly.pdbx_strand_id
1 'polypeptide(L)'
;MRKTFKKLAALALASAMTLSSSVMASAATMNVYVRQWRQTSSTNTYEGTVTPNPFGLNPVVKVKGVTSGMTYKAALEKAKNNGLKTTWNGNYLTSVAYKTFSWENNGANHNVNKDSAGNTIGAIWKGDSWMWYKGANLYYDVAKYPDTTLGETLVPENLSDTDTFSMVLSYDHSEFAWGTPAAEDNQ
;
A
#
# COMPACT_ATOMS: atom_id res chain seq x y z
N MET A 1 -7.46 51.98 -24.68
CA MET A 1 -8.57 51.48 -25.55
C MET A 1 -9.61 50.82 -24.65
N ARG A 2 -10.83 51.37 -24.58
CA ARG A 2 -12.10 50.80 -25.13
C ARG A 2 -12.39 49.40 -24.56
N LYS A 3 -13.40 49.18 -23.68
CA LYS A 3 -14.84 49.47 -23.86
C LYS A 3 -15.33 49.15 -25.28
N THR A 4 -15.11 47.92 -25.72
CA THR A 4 -15.95 47.32 -26.74
C THR A 4 -17.12 46.65 -26.02
N PHE A 5 -18.28 47.28 -26.17
CA PHE A 5 -19.53 46.58 -26.42
C PHE A 5 -19.93 45.58 -25.33
N LYS A 6 -20.35 46.05 -24.15
CA LYS A 6 -21.74 46.47 -23.93
C LYS A 6 -22.72 45.52 -24.63
N LYS A 7 -23.57 44.97 -23.76
CA LYS A 7 -25.02 44.97 -23.88
C LYS A 7 -25.62 43.80 -24.65
N LEU A 8 -26.68 43.27 -24.03
CA LEU A 8 -27.88 42.79 -24.71
C LEU A 8 -27.78 41.40 -25.33
N ALA A 9 -27.65 40.41 -24.47
CA ALA A 9 -28.69 39.39 -24.38
C ALA A 9 -28.83 39.07 -22.88
N ALA A 10 -29.51 39.96 -22.14
CA ALA A 10 -30.87 39.64 -21.70
C ALA A 10 -30.82 38.43 -20.75
N LEU A 11 -30.56 38.63 -19.47
CA LEU A 11 -31.66 38.91 -18.53
C LEU A 11 -33.05 38.62 -19.14
N ALA A 12 -33.36 37.32 -19.23
CA ALA A 12 -34.71 36.78 -19.14
C ALA A 12 -34.53 35.47 -18.37
N LEU A 13 -34.54 35.50 -17.04
CA LEU A 13 -35.75 35.29 -16.26
C LEU A 13 -36.65 34.22 -16.90
N ALA A 14 -36.49 32.99 -16.42
CA ALA A 14 -37.55 32.01 -16.17
C ALA A 14 -36.85 30.76 -15.63
N SER A 15 -36.69 30.69 -14.31
CA SER A 15 -37.60 29.92 -13.45
C SER A 15 -37.37 28.42 -13.56
N ALA A 16 -36.91 27.88 -12.44
CA ALA A 16 -37.07 26.49 -12.02
C ALA A 16 -36.44 25.43 -12.95
N MET A 17 -35.40 24.75 -12.42
CA MET A 17 -35.58 23.40 -11.91
C MET A 17 -34.28 22.94 -11.25
N THR A 18 -34.41 22.55 -10.00
CA THR A 18 -33.52 21.64 -9.27
C THR A 18 -32.88 20.59 -10.17
N LEU A 19 -31.55 20.55 -10.23
CA LEU A 19 -30.82 19.29 -10.18
C LEU A 19 -29.63 19.51 -9.24
N SER A 20 -29.75 18.89 -8.07
CA SER A 20 -28.61 18.42 -7.29
C SER A 20 -27.72 17.57 -8.19
N SER A 21 -26.81 18.16 -8.95
CA SER A 21 -25.67 17.41 -9.44
C SER A 21 -24.64 17.45 -8.33
N SER A 22 -24.71 16.44 -7.47
CA SER A 22 -23.48 15.90 -6.88
C SER A 22 -22.43 15.94 -7.98
N VAL A 23 -21.32 16.66 -7.78
CA VAL A 23 -20.10 16.36 -8.54
C VAL A 23 -19.95 14.87 -8.33
N MET A 24 -20.28 14.06 -9.34
CA MET A 24 -20.00 12.64 -9.27
C MET A 24 -18.49 12.62 -9.19
N ALA A 25 -17.96 12.37 -8.00
CA ALA A 25 -16.55 12.12 -7.84
C ALA A 25 -16.25 10.96 -8.77
N SER A 26 -15.64 11.26 -9.91
CA SER A 26 -15.37 10.27 -10.94
C SER A 26 -14.44 9.24 -10.32
N ALA A 27 -14.82 7.98 -10.43
CA ALA A 27 -14.36 6.95 -9.52
C ALA A 27 -13.69 5.82 -10.29
N ALA A 28 -12.37 5.80 -10.27
CA ALA A 28 -11.53 4.80 -10.89
C ALA A 28 -11.65 3.42 -10.21
N THR A 29 -11.08 2.43 -10.90
CA THR A 29 -10.85 1.09 -10.35
C THR A 29 -9.38 0.89 -9.99
N MET A 30 -9.10 0.48 -8.76
CA MET A 30 -7.76 0.09 -8.31
C MET A 30 -7.65 -1.45 -8.28
N ASN A 31 -6.70 -1.99 -9.03
CA ASN A 31 -6.32 -3.40 -8.95
C ASN A 31 -5.29 -3.59 -7.84
N VAL A 32 -5.56 -4.51 -6.91
CA VAL A 32 -4.63 -4.88 -5.84
C VAL A 32 -4.07 -6.25 -6.13
N TYR A 33 -2.75 -6.33 -6.21
CA TYR A 33 -2.02 -7.58 -6.30
C TYR A 33 -1.34 -7.86 -4.96
N VAL A 34 -1.07 -9.13 -4.69
CA VAL A 34 -0.29 -9.57 -3.54
C VAL A 34 0.89 -10.37 -4.06
N ARG A 35 2.06 -10.28 -3.44
CA ARG A 35 3.19 -11.18 -3.69
C ARG A 35 3.90 -11.50 -2.38
N GLN A 36 4.79 -12.47 -2.41
CA GLN A 36 5.77 -12.68 -1.35
C GLN A 36 7.18 -12.46 -1.90
N TRP A 37 8.05 -11.91 -1.07
CA TRP A 37 9.47 -11.83 -1.34
C TRP A 37 10.23 -12.47 -0.19
N ARG A 38 11.22 -13.31 -0.51
CA ARG A 38 12.03 -13.99 0.48
C ARG A 38 13.50 -13.70 0.25
N GLN A 39 14.12 -13.04 1.22
CA GLN A 39 15.56 -12.83 1.25
C GLN A 39 16.31 -14.16 1.16
N THR A 40 17.39 -14.18 0.38
CA THR A 40 18.27 -15.36 0.23
C THR A 40 19.70 -15.10 0.69
N SER A 41 20.01 -13.87 1.11
CA SER A 41 21.32 -13.45 1.60
C SER A 41 21.21 -12.94 3.03
N SER A 42 22.11 -13.27 3.94
CA SER A 42 22.09 -12.72 5.31
C SER A 42 22.75 -11.32 5.43
N THR A 43 23.34 -10.82 4.34
CA THR A 43 24.10 -9.56 4.32
C THR A 43 23.49 -8.52 3.39
N ASN A 44 22.57 -8.91 2.51
CA ASN A 44 21.90 -8.02 1.57
C ASN A 44 20.39 -8.29 1.51
N THR A 45 19.60 -7.37 2.05
CA THR A 45 18.13 -7.43 2.05
C THR A 45 17.51 -7.17 0.68
N TYR A 46 18.31 -6.94 -0.37
CA TYR A 46 17.83 -6.82 -1.75
C TYR A 46 17.99 -8.11 -2.55
N GLU A 47 18.76 -9.07 -2.05
CA GLU A 47 18.95 -10.37 -2.70
C GLU A 47 17.91 -11.37 -2.19
N GLY A 48 17.07 -11.85 -3.10
CA GLY A 48 15.99 -12.74 -2.73
C GLY A 48 15.25 -13.33 -3.93
N THR A 49 14.20 -14.06 -3.60
CA THR A 49 13.31 -14.70 -4.57
C THR A 49 11.90 -14.12 -4.43
N VAL A 50 11.30 -13.78 -5.56
CA VAL A 50 9.89 -13.43 -5.62
C VAL A 50 9.09 -14.72 -5.74
N THR A 51 8.12 -14.91 -4.86
CA THR A 51 7.01 -15.82 -5.11
C THR A 51 5.83 -14.97 -5.59
N PRO A 52 5.50 -15.01 -6.91
CA PRO A 52 4.37 -14.27 -7.44
C PRO A 52 3.10 -14.66 -6.71
N ASN A 53 2.13 -13.75 -6.71
CA ASN A 53 0.83 -13.88 -6.06
C ASN A 53 0.41 -15.35 -5.80
N PRO A 54 0.18 -15.74 -4.52
CA PRO A 54 -0.27 -17.10 -4.19
C PRO A 54 -1.58 -17.49 -4.88
N PHE A 55 -2.32 -16.53 -5.45
CA PHE A 55 -3.55 -16.70 -6.24
C PHE A 55 -3.35 -16.57 -7.76
N GLY A 56 -2.10 -16.59 -8.26
CA GLY A 56 -1.75 -16.44 -9.67
C GLY A 56 -1.68 -14.99 -10.15
N LEU A 57 -1.39 -14.77 -11.43
CA LEU A 57 -1.02 -13.44 -11.96
C LEU A 57 -2.15 -12.39 -12.00
N ASN A 58 -3.35 -12.72 -11.54
CA ASN A 58 -4.50 -11.81 -11.52
C ASN A 58 -4.52 -10.98 -10.22
N PRO A 59 -5.13 -9.79 -10.22
CA PRO A 59 -5.33 -9.04 -8.99
C PRO A 59 -6.24 -9.82 -8.04
N VAL A 60 -5.92 -9.79 -6.73
CA VAL A 60 -6.73 -10.48 -5.71
C VAL A 60 -8.07 -9.78 -5.50
N VAL A 61 -8.11 -8.45 -5.65
CA VAL A 61 -9.33 -7.64 -5.63
C VAL A 61 -9.25 -6.46 -6.59
N LYS A 62 -10.41 -6.03 -7.09
CA LYS A 62 -10.60 -4.80 -7.86
C LYS A 62 -11.47 -3.83 -7.06
N VAL A 63 -10.87 -2.77 -6.54
CA VAL A 63 -11.57 -1.77 -5.72
C VAL A 63 -12.18 -0.71 -6.63
N LYS A 64 -13.50 -0.66 -6.70
CA LYS A 64 -14.23 0.40 -7.42
C LYS A 64 -14.48 1.59 -6.48
N GLY A 65 -14.84 2.74 -7.04
CA GLY A 65 -15.18 3.89 -6.21
C GLY A 65 -13.95 4.70 -5.78
N VAL A 66 -12.83 4.61 -6.50
CA VAL A 66 -11.58 5.26 -6.10
C VAL A 66 -11.43 6.64 -6.74
N THR A 67 -11.57 7.69 -5.94
CA THR A 67 -11.54 9.09 -6.35
C THR A 67 -10.22 9.75 -5.98
N SER A 68 -9.78 10.73 -6.77
CA SER A 68 -8.59 11.52 -6.44
C SER A 68 -8.70 12.20 -5.06
N GLY A 69 -7.56 12.38 -4.40
CA GLY A 69 -7.47 12.91 -3.04
C GLY A 69 -7.69 11.89 -1.92
N MET A 70 -8.04 10.63 -2.24
CA MET A 70 -8.03 9.55 -1.25
C MET A 70 -6.63 8.99 -1.02
N THR A 71 -6.38 8.46 0.17
CA THR A 71 -5.17 7.67 0.44
C THR A 71 -5.34 6.22 -0.02
N TYR A 72 -4.22 5.51 -0.24
CA TYR A 72 -4.25 4.08 -0.48
C TYR A 72 -4.89 3.31 0.68
N LYS A 73 -4.72 3.75 1.93
CA LYS A 73 -5.43 3.16 3.09
C LYS A 73 -6.94 3.27 2.92
N ALA A 74 -7.47 4.45 2.63
CA ALA A 74 -8.91 4.63 2.42
C ALA A 74 -9.42 3.78 1.24
N ALA A 75 -8.64 3.66 0.15
CA ALA A 75 -8.97 2.78 -0.96
C ALA A 75 -8.95 1.29 -0.57
N LEU A 76 -7.96 0.83 0.20
CA LEU A 76 -7.86 -0.55 0.67
C LEU A 76 -8.95 -0.90 1.71
N GLU A 77 -9.39 0.05 2.53
CA GLU A 77 -10.52 -0.15 3.44
C GLU A 77 -11.83 -0.40 2.68
N LYS A 78 -12.02 0.20 1.48
CA LYS A 78 -13.14 -0.13 0.58
C LYS A 78 -13.07 -1.55 0.04
N ALA A 79 -11.88 -2.14 -0.06
CA ALA A 79 -11.67 -3.50 -0.54
C ALA A 79 -12.24 -4.58 0.39
N LYS A 80 -12.61 -4.22 1.63
CA LYS A 80 -13.29 -5.11 2.59
C LYS A 80 -14.55 -5.75 2.00
N ASN A 81 -15.29 -5.00 1.20
CA ASN A 81 -16.49 -5.50 0.51
C ASN A 81 -16.17 -6.58 -0.55
N ASN A 82 -14.91 -6.66 -0.98
CA ASN A 82 -14.41 -7.65 -1.92
C ASN A 82 -13.60 -8.77 -1.22
N GLY A 83 -13.65 -8.83 0.11
CA GLY A 83 -13.01 -9.87 0.91
C GLY A 83 -11.55 -9.62 1.31
N LEU A 84 -10.93 -8.51 0.87
CA LEU A 84 -9.59 -8.11 1.33
C LEU A 84 -9.73 -7.26 2.60
N LYS A 85 -9.27 -7.79 3.74
CA LYS A 85 -9.24 -7.08 5.02
C LYS A 85 -7.83 -6.59 5.28
N THR A 86 -7.69 -5.34 5.74
CA THR A 86 -6.43 -4.74 6.14
C THR A 86 -6.51 -4.23 7.57
N THR A 87 -5.45 -4.43 8.36
CA THR A 87 -5.32 -3.91 9.72
C THR A 87 -4.15 -2.93 9.76
N TRP A 88 -4.28 -1.86 10.54
CA TRP A 88 -3.34 -0.74 10.53
C TRP A 88 -2.95 -0.32 11.94
N ASN A 89 -1.71 0.10 12.11
CA ASN A 89 -1.24 0.89 13.26
C ASN A 89 -0.90 2.30 12.75
N GLY A 90 -1.80 3.27 12.96
CA GLY A 90 -1.70 4.57 12.32
C GLY A 90 -1.75 4.45 10.79
N ASN A 91 -0.67 4.85 10.11
CA ASN A 91 -0.51 4.77 8.66
C ASN A 91 0.20 3.47 8.19
N TYR A 92 0.67 2.64 9.12
CA TYR A 92 1.41 1.41 8.82
C TYR A 92 0.47 0.22 8.68
N LEU A 93 0.60 -0.52 7.58
CA LEU A 93 -0.13 -1.76 7.35
C LEU A 93 0.48 -2.88 8.20
N THR A 94 -0.32 -3.52 9.05
CA THR A 94 0.15 -4.56 9.98
C THR A 94 -0.37 -5.94 9.66
N SER A 95 -1.49 -6.06 8.95
CA SER A 95 -2.04 -7.35 8.52
C SER A 95 -2.86 -7.21 7.25
N VAL A 96 -2.82 -8.26 6.42
CA VAL A 96 -3.75 -8.46 5.29
C VAL A 96 -4.32 -9.85 5.38
N ALA A 97 -5.64 -9.95 5.24
CA ALA A 97 -6.35 -11.21 5.13
C ALA A 97 -7.22 -11.24 3.88
N TYR A 98 -7.16 -12.35 3.15
CA TYR A 98 -8.02 -12.60 1.98
C TYR A 98 -8.17 -14.10 1.74
N LYS A 99 -9.42 -14.54 1.53
CA LYS A 99 -9.79 -15.95 1.40
C LYS A 99 -9.19 -16.79 2.54
N THR A 100 -8.16 -17.57 2.22
CA THR A 100 -7.55 -18.58 3.10
C THR A 100 -6.30 -18.09 3.81
N PHE A 101 -5.80 -16.88 3.52
CA PHE A 101 -4.63 -16.34 4.21
C PHE A 101 -5.00 -15.16 5.13
N SER A 102 -4.23 -15.04 6.20
CA SER A 102 -4.18 -13.91 7.12
C SER A 102 -2.75 -13.81 7.59
N TRP A 103 -2.00 -12.82 7.08
CA TRP A 103 -0.58 -12.65 7.40
C TRP A 103 -0.36 -11.32 8.10
N GLU A 104 0.39 -11.38 9.19
CA GLU A 104 0.66 -10.28 10.10
C GLU A 104 2.16 -10.02 10.16
N ASN A 105 2.56 -8.77 10.32
CA ASN A 105 3.96 -8.44 10.57
C ASN A 105 4.40 -9.15 11.86
N ASN A 106 5.52 -9.89 11.80
CA ASN A 106 5.94 -10.79 12.89
C ASN A 106 7.43 -10.63 13.27
N GLY A 107 8.04 -9.49 12.89
CA GLY A 107 9.47 -9.29 13.11
C GLY A 107 9.89 -9.25 14.58
N ALA A 108 10.97 -9.98 14.88
CA ALA A 108 11.54 -10.12 16.21
C ALA A 108 13.07 -10.22 16.17
N ASN A 109 13.70 -9.97 17.32
CA ASN A 109 15.14 -10.20 17.52
C ASN A 109 15.37 -11.64 18.03
N HIS A 110 16.28 -12.35 17.38
CA HIS A 110 16.78 -13.68 17.72
C HIS A 110 18.26 -13.60 18.11
N ASN A 111 18.80 -14.62 18.78
CA ASN A 111 20.22 -14.66 19.16
C ASN A 111 20.64 -13.38 19.92
N VAL A 112 19.84 -13.00 20.92
CA VAL A 112 19.95 -11.73 21.62
C VAL A 112 21.18 -11.73 22.53
N ASN A 113 22.17 -10.89 22.23
CA ASN A 113 23.32 -10.65 23.07
C ASN A 113 23.07 -9.45 23.98
N LYS A 114 23.34 -9.60 25.28
CA LYS A 114 23.14 -8.56 26.30
C LYS A 114 24.45 -8.23 27.00
N ASP A 115 24.63 -6.96 27.36
CA ASP A 115 25.71 -6.54 28.25
C ASP A 115 25.46 -6.98 29.71
N SER A 116 26.42 -6.70 30.60
CA SER A 116 26.30 -7.00 32.03
C SER A 116 25.19 -6.23 32.75
N ALA A 117 24.66 -5.16 32.16
CA ALA A 117 23.54 -4.38 32.66
C ALA A 117 22.19 -4.86 32.09
N GLY A 118 22.19 -5.83 31.17
CA GLY A 118 21.00 -6.41 30.56
C GLY A 118 20.52 -5.70 29.29
N ASN A 119 21.26 -4.73 28.76
CA ASN A 119 20.91 -4.04 27.51
C ASN A 119 21.26 -4.91 26.30
N THR A 120 20.39 -4.95 25.29
CA THR A 120 20.69 -5.66 24.04
C THR A 120 21.77 -4.92 23.24
N ILE A 121 22.89 -5.58 23.00
CA ILE A 121 24.06 -5.05 22.27
C ILE A 121 24.26 -5.71 20.90
N GLY A 122 23.48 -6.74 20.57
CA GLY A 122 23.45 -7.33 19.25
C GLY A 122 22.39 -8.42 19.14
N ALA A 123 21.87 -8.64 17.94
CA ALA A 123 20.90 -9.69 17.66
C ALA A 123 20.81 -9.92 16.14
N ILE A 124 20.07 -10.95 15.76
CA ILE A 124 19.61 -11.15 14.39
C ILE A 124 18.14 -10.74 14.33
N TRP A 125 17.82 -9.68 13.58
CA TRP A 125 16.44 -9.37 13.27
C TRP A 125 15.94 -10.36 12.23
N LYS A 126 14.79 -10.99 12.48
CA LYS A 126 14.10 -11.87 11.52
C LYS A 126 12.63 -11.52 11.52
N GLY A 127 12.04 -11.43 10.34
CA GLY A 127 10.64 -11.07 10.27
C GLY A 127 10.11 -10.93 8.88
N ASP A 128 8.79 -11.06 8.82
CA ASP A 128 8.00 -10.71 7.67
C ASP A 128 7.33 -9.36 7.90
N SER A 129 7.24 -8.55 6.84
CA SER A 129 6.58 -7.25 6.88
C SER A 129 5.85 -6.93 5.58
N TRP A 130 4.76 -6.17 5.70
CA TRP A 130 4.04 -5.64 4.56
C TRP A 130 4.75 -4.42 3.95
N MET A 131 5.23 -4.61 2.72
CA MET A 131 5.75 -3.58 1.83
C MET A 131 4.76 -3.29 0.69
N TRP A 132 4.97 -2.21 -0.05
CA TRP A 132 4.06 -1.83 -1.12
C TRP A 132 4.78 -1.10 -2.24
N TYR A 133 4.19 -1.11 -3.44
CA TYR A 133 4.62 -0.26 -4.55
C TYR A 133 3.50 -0.08 -5.57
N LYS A 134 3.65 0.95 -6.41
CA LYS A 134 2.70 1.29 -7.48
C LYS A 134 2.92 0.41 -8.71
N GLY A 135 1.84 0.14 -9.44
CA GLY A 135 1.87 -0.69 -10.66
C GLY A 135 1.47 -2.14 -10.42
N ALA A 136 1.70 -2.97 -11.43
CA ALA A 136 1.30 -4.39 -11.43
C ALA A 136 2.49 -5.36 -11.67
N ASN A 137 3.73 -4.83 -11.73
CA ASN A 137 4.90 -5.67 -11.95
C ASN A 137 5.20 -6.52 -10.70
N LEU A 138 4.88 -7.81 -10.72
CA LEU A 138 5.13 -8.71 -9.59
C LEU A 138 6.63 -8.99 -9.37
N TYR A 139 7.50 -8.67 -10.32
CA TYR A 139 8.96 -8.81 -10.25
C TYR A 139 9.65 -7.46 -10.00
N TYR A 140 8.94 -6.53 -9.35
CA TYR A 140 9.49 -5.23 -9.00
C TYR A 140 10.71 -5.37 -8.09
N ASP A 141 11.73 -4.58 -8.41
CA ASP A 141 12.98 -4.48 -7.68
C ASP A 141 12.74 -3.90 -6.28
N VAL A 142 13.01 -4.70 -5.24
CA VAL A 142 12.75 -4.34 -3.84
C VAL A 142 13.64 -3.17 -3.38
N ALA A 143 14.76 -2.90 -4.07
CA ALA A 143 15.61 -1.73 -3.81
C ALA A 143 14.95 -0.40 -4.22
N LYS A 144 13.77 -0.44 -4.84
CA LYS A 144 13.05 0.74 -5.34
C LYS A 144 11.72 0.96 -4.63
N TYR A 145 11.51 0.35 -3.47
CA TYR A 145 10.29 0.60 -2.72
C TYR A 145 10.12 2.08 -2.38
N PRO A 146 8.88 2.58 -2.30
CA PRO A 146 8.63 3.96 -1.95
C PRO A 146 9.12 4.29 -0.54
N ASP A 147 9.73 5.46 -0.38
CA ASP A 147 10.14 6.01 0.94
C ASP A 147 8.95 6.57 1.76
N THR A 148 7.72 6.27 1.35
CA THR A 148 6.50 6.85 1.93
C THR A 148 5.66 5.76 2.58
N THR A 149 4.98 6.11 3.66
CA THR A 149 4.09 5.16 4.33
C THR A 149 2.86 4.93 3.46
N LEU A 150 2.40 3.69 3.33
CA LEU A 150 1.25 3.36 2.48
C LEU A 150 -0.01 4.16 2.89
N GLY A 151 -0.24 4.33 4.19
CA GLY A 151 -1.47 4.93 4.69
C GLY A 151 -1.62 6.43 4.47
N GLU A 152 -0.51 7.16 4.27
CA GLU A 152 -0.52 8.60 3.99
C GLU A 152 -0.40 8.91 2.49
N THR A 153 0.04 7.94 1.69
CA THR A 153 0.21 8.11 0.26
C THR A 153 -1.15 8.27 -0.43
N LEU A 154 -1.30 9.34 -1.21
CA LEU A 154 -2.45 9.56 -2.08
C LEU A 154 -2.46 8.60 -3.28
N VAL A 155 -3.66 8.19 -3.68
CA VAL A 155 -3.90 7.57 -4.99
C VAL A 155 -3.61 8.59 -6.11
N PRO A 156 -3.46 8.16 -7.38
CA PRO A 156 -3.22 9.10 -8.48
C PRO A 156 -4.24 10.25 -8.56
N GLU A 157 -3.77 11.41 -9.01
CA GLU A 157 -4.62 12.57 -9.26
C GLU A 157 -5.37 12.44 -10.59
N ASN A 158 -6.38 13.29 -10.79
CA ASN A 158 -7.15 13.40 -12.03
C ASN A 158 -7.82 12.09 -12.49
N LEU A 159 -8.25 11.26 -11.54
CA LEU A 159 -8.93 9.99 -11.81
C LEU A 159 -10.34 10.22 -12.38
N SER A 160 -10.65 9.46 -13.40
CA SER A 160 -11.96 9.29 -14.02
C SER A 160 -12.54 7.90 -13.74
N ASP A 161 -13.81 7.70 -14.08
CA ASP A 161 -14.56 6.45 -13.95
C ASP A 161 -14.10 5.36 -14.92
N THR A 162 -13.43 5.76 -16.00
CA THR A 162 -12.79 4.83 -16.95
C THR A 162 -11.37 4.43 -16.52
N ASP A 163 -10.77 5.15 -15.57
CA ASP A 163 -9.39 4.89 -15.19
C ASP A 163 -9.24 3.60 -14.40
N THR A 164 -8.14 2.91 -14.69
CA THR A 164 -7.69 1.75 -13.94
C THR A 164 -6.21 1.91 -13.61
N PHE A 165 -5.89 1.77 -12.33
CA PHE A 165 -4.51 1.74 -11.87
C PHE A 165 -4.27 0.55 -10.95
N SER A 166 -3.01 0.28 -10.63
CA SER A 166 -2.64 -0.92 -9.88
C SER A 166 -1.68 -0.60 -8.74
N MET A 167 -1.70 -1.45 -7.72
CA MET A 167 -0.67 -1.52 -6.70
C MET A 167 -0.36 -2.98 -6.37
N VAL A 168 0.80 -3.20 -5.77
CA VAL A 168 1.17 -4.49 -5.20
C VAL A 168 1.42 -4.33 -3.70
N LEU A 169 0.84 -5.22 -2.91
CA LEU A 169 1.19 -5.49 -1.53
C LEU A 169 2.18 -6.65 -1.51
N SER A 170 3.36 -6.43 -0.96
CA SER A 170 4.43 -7.41 -0.89
C SER A 170 4.63 -7.84 0.55
N TYR A 171 4.56 -9.13 0.81
CA TYR A 171 4.88 -9.68 2.13
C TYR A 171 6.31 -10.20 2.12
N ASP A 172 7.19 -9.43 2.75
CA ASP A 172 8.64 -9.54 2.56
C ASP A 172 9.28 -10.10 3.82
N HIS A 173 9.90 -11.27 3.67
CA HIS A 173 10.73 -11.87 4.71
C HIS A 173 12.14 -11.27 4.64
N SER A 174 12.59 -10.66 5.74
CA SER A 174 13.97 -10.18 5.89
C SER A 174 14.67 -10.77 7.11
N GLU A 175 15.99 -10.92 7.00
CA GLU A 175 16.91 -11.34 8.05
C GLU A 175 18.21 -10.54 7.96
N PHE A 176 18.62 -9.92 9.06
CA PHE A 176 19.91 -9.22 9.14
C PHE A 176 20.45 -9.18 10.58
N ALA A 177 21.76 -9.28 10.72
CA ALA A 177 22.44 -9.12 12.00
C ALA A 177 22.72 -7.65 12.30
N TRP A 178 22.64 -7.27 13.57
CA TRP A 178 23.12 -6.00 14.08
C TRP A 178 23.93 -6.21 15.38
N GLY A 179 24.96 -5.39 15.60
CA GLY A 179 25.90 -5.59 16.69
C GLY A 179 26.63 -6.93 16.60
N THR A 180 26.87 -7.58 17.75
CA THR A 180 27.41 -8.95 17.81
C THR A 180 26.32 -9.88 18.37
N PRO A 181 25.67 -10.71 17.55
CA PRO A 181 24.67 -11.67 18.02
C PRO A 181 25.26 -12.75 18.93
N ALA A 182 24.40 -13.37 19.74
CA ALA A 182 24.76 -14.56 20.49
C ALA A 182 24.94 -15.78 19.55
N ALA A 183 25.75 -16.75 19.97
CA ALA A 183 26.02 -17.95 19.18
C ALA A 183 24.79 -18.88 19.05
N GLU A 184 23.91 -18.89 20.05
CA GLU A 184 22.71 -19.72 20.10
C GLU A 184 21.46 -18.84 20.29
N ASP A 185 20.32 -19.31 19.79
CA ASP A 185 19.05 -18.61 19.96
C ASP A 185 18.56 -18.81 21.40
N ASN A 186 18.35 -17.72 22.12
CA ASN A 186 18.10 -17.70 23.56
C ASN A 186 16.69 -17.17 23.90
N GLN A 187 15.72 -17.45 23.02
CA GLN A 187 14.30 -17.11 23.24
C GLN A 187 13.77 -17.66 24.57
#